data_AF-A0A929E9R6-F1
#
_entry.id   AF-A0A929E9R6-F1
#
_cell.length_a   1.000
_cell.length_b   1.000
_cell.length_c   1.000
_cell.angle_alpha   90.00
_cell.angle_beta   90.00
_cell.angle_gamma   90.00
#
_symmetry.space_group_name_H-M   'P 1'
#
loop_
_entity.id
_entity.type
_entity.pdbx_description
1 polymer ?
#
loop_
_entity_poly.entity_id
_entity_poly.type
_entity_poly.pdbx_seq_one_letter_code
_entity_poly.pdbx_strand_id
1 'polypeptide(L)'
;MPAQIPYYPGLTPSKPEPLGRYLPPIPEGVATNWLRAHFPHPNAGKNLQKGDSHAWVLDPFGTSPRLAVEIARAGYRVLVAANNPVNRFLMELEADP
;
A
#
# COMPACT_ATOMS: atom_id res chain seq x y z
N MET A 1 11.33 25.00 15.26
CA MET A 1 10.73 25.00 13.90
C MET A 1 9.72 23.87 13.85
N PRO A 2 8.44 24.10 13.52
CA PRO A 2 7.51 22.98 13.33
C PRO A 2 8.01 22.13 12.16
N ALA A 3 8.00 20.80 12.32
CA ALA A 3 8.39 19.89 11.25
C ALA A 3 7.41 20.04 10.08
N GLN A 4 7.90 20.40 8.89
CA GLN A 4 7.08 20.47 7.69
C GLN A 4 6.72 19.04 7.29
N ILE A 5 5.43 18.72 7.33
CA ILE A 5 4.93 17.40 6.89
C ILE A 5 4.90 17.42 5.35
N PRO A 6 5.73 16.61 4.66
CA PRO A 6 5.74 16.58 3.19
C PRO A 6 4.42 16.00 2.65
N TYR A 7 3.85 16.67 1.65
CA TYR A 7 2.72 16.16 0.89
C TYR A 7 3.23 15.21 -0.20
N TYR A 8 2.74 13.97 -0.21
CA TYR A 8 3.05 13.00 -1.26
C TYR A 8 1.91 12.98 -2.26
N PRO A 9 2.15 13.45 -3.51
CA PRO A 9 1.13 13.42 -4.53
C PRO A 9 0.86 11.97 -4.97
N GLY A 10 -0.37 11.73 -5.40
CA GLY A 10 -0.77 10.51 -6.10
C GLY A 10 -1.69 10.83 -7.27
N LEU A 11 -2.11 9.79 -7.95
CA LEU A 11 -2.95 9.89 -9.14
C LEU A 11 -4.40 9.56 -8.80
N THR A 12 -5.33 10.15 -9.56
CA THR A 12 -6.72 9.67 -9.54
C THR A 12 -6.74 8.22 -10.01
N PRO A 13 -7.40 7.30 -9.29
CA PRO A 13 -7.47 5.91 -9.70
C PRO A 13 -7.99 5.78 -11.14
N SER A 14 -7.24 5.04 -11.97
CA SER A 14 -7.56 4.90 -13.40
C SER A 14 -8.81 4.05 -13.69
N LYS A 15 -9.23 3.22 -12.72
CA LYS A 15 -10.41 2.35 -12.81
C LYS A 15 -11.32 2.56 -11.60
N PRO A 16 -12.66 2.55 -11.81
CA PRO A 16 -13.59 2.53 -10.70
C PRO A 16 -13.51 1.19 -9.96
N GLU A 17 -13.22 1.24 -8.67
CA GLU A 17 -13.19 0.06 -7.79
C GLU A 17 -14.59 -0.25 -7.25
N PRO A 18 -14.94 -1.53 -6.99
CA PRO A 18 -16.19 -1.87 -6.33
C PRO A 18 -16.31 -1.14 -5.00
N LEU A 19 -17.47 -0.52 -4.77
CA LEU A 19 -17.74 0.32 -3.60
C LEU A 19 -16.79 1.52 -3.43
N GLY A 20 -16.01 1.92 -4.44
CA GLY A 20 -14.99 2.98 -4.32
C GLY A 20 -15.47 4.31 -3.77
N ARG A 21 -16.73 4.69 -4.03
CA ARG A 21 -17.35 5.90 -3.45
C ARG A 21 -17.51 5.87 -1.92
N TYR A 22 -17.45 4.68 -1.33
CA TYR A 22 -17.59 4.42 0.11
C TYR A 22 -16.25 4.07 0.79
N LEU A 23 -15.19 3.88 0.00
CA LEU A 23 -13.85 3.60 0.52
C LEU A 23 -13.10 4.91 0.81
N PRO A 24 -12.05 4.89 1.66
CA PRO A 24 -11.19 6.05 1.86
C PRO A 24 -10.63 6.55 0.52
N PRO A 25 -10.72 7.87 0.21
CA PRO A 25 -10.32 8.43 -1.07
C PRO A 25 -8.80 8.63 -1.14
N ILE A 26 -8.03 7.53 -1.03
CA ILE A 26 -6.57 7.55 -1.05
C ILE A 26 -6.08 7.58 -2.50
N PRO A 27 -5.35 8.59 -2.97
CA PRO A 27 -4.84 8.61 -4.34
C PRO A 27 -3.88 7.45 -4.63
N GLU A 28 -3.85 6.98 -5.87
CA GLU A 28 -2.99 5.88 -6.32
C GLU A 28 -1.51 6.30 -6.27
N GLY A 29 -0.65 5.40 -5.77
CA GLY A 29 0.80 5.59 -5.76
C GLY A 29 1.34 6.37 -4.56
N VAL A 30 0.46 6.93 -3.70
CA VAL A 30 0.89 7.69 -2.51
C VAL A 30 1.70 6.81 -1.57
N ALA A 31 1.24 5.58 -1.31
CA ALA A 31 1.91 4.67 -0.38
C ALA A 31 3.25 4.21 -0.94
N THR A 32 3.29 3.89 -2.23
CA THR A 32 4.51 3.54 -2.96
C THR A 32 5.53 4.66 -2.91
N ASN A 33 5.12 5.89 -3.20
CA ASN A 33 6.00 7.07 -3.20
C ASN A 33 6.54 7.35 -1.80
N TRP A 34 5.69 7.27 -0.78
CA TRP A 34 6.09 7.44 0.62
C TRP A 34 7.09 6.34 1.03
N LEU A 35 6.77 5.07 0.79
CA LEU A 35 7.62 3.96 1.18
C LEU A 35 8.97 3.98 0.47
N ARG A 36 9.03 4.31 -0.82
CA ARG A 36 10.31 4.43 -1.54
C ARG A 36 11.17 5.58 -1.04
N ALA A 37 10.56 6.68 -0.60
CA ALA A 37 11.28 7.83 -0.08
C ALA A 37 11.91 7.57 1.31
N HIS A 38 11.24 6.78 2.16
CA HIS A 38 11.69 6.53 3.55
C HIS A 38 12.38 5.18 3.74
N PHE A 39 11.99 4.18 2.95
CA PHE A 39 12.45 2.80 3.01
C PHE A 39 12.86 2.36 1.60
N PRO A 40 13.93 2.94 1.03
CA PRO A 40 14.40 2.55 -0.29
C PRO A 40 14.64 1.05 -0.32
N HIS A 41 13.96 0.36 -1.24
CA HIS A 41 14.03 -1.08 -1.35
C HIS A 41 15.48 -1.51 -1.63
N PRO A 42 16.13 -2.34 -0.80
CA PRO A 42 17.54 -2.69 -0.97
C PRO A 42 17.87 -3.42 -2.28
N ASN A 43 16.84 -3.90 -3.00
CA ASN A 43 16.97 -4.78 -4.16
C ASN A 43 16.26 -4.31 -5.43
N ALA A 44 16.14 -2.99 -5.67
CA ALA A 44 15.77 -2.49 -7.00
C ALA A 44 16.87 -2.89 -8.03
N GLY A 45 16.75 -4.08 -8.61
CA GLY A 45 17.65 -4.61 -9.65
C GLY A 45 18.62 -5.73 -9.23
N LYS A 46 18.48 -6.36 -8.06
CA LYS A 46 19.31 -7.50 -7.64
C LYS A 46 18.46 -8.72 -7.27
N ASN A 47 18.94 -9.92 -7.63
CA ASN A 47 18.37 -11.18 -7.18
C ASN A 47 18.39 -11.21 -5.65
N LEU A 48 17.20 -11.21 -5.04
CA LEU A 48 16.99 -11.29 -3.60
C LEU A 48 17.81 -12.46 -3.02
N GLN A 49 18.73 -12.15 -2.09
CA GLN A 49 19.45 -13.21 -1.39
C GLN A 49 18.70 -13.59 -0.11
N LYS A 50 18.83 -14.87 0.26
CA LYS A 50 18.29 -15.38 1.53
C LYS A 50 18.99 -14.66 2.69
N GLY A 51 18.31 -13.68 3.29
CA GLY A 51 18.85 -12.85 4.38
C GLY A 51 18.52 -11.35 4.25
N ASP A 52 18.06 -10.90 3.08
CA ASP A 52 17.70 -9.50 2.89
C ASP A 52 16.48 -9.10 3.75
N SER A 53 16.68 -8.12 4.62
CA SER A 53 15.62 -7.56 5.48
C SER A 53 14.66 -6.74 4.63
N HIS A 54 13.43 -7.22 4.47
CA HIS A 54 12.35 -6.47 3.82
C HIS A 54 11.63 -5.65 4.88
N ALA A 55 11.40 -4.37 4.60
CA ALA A 55 10.59 -3.53 5.49
C ALA A 55 9.17 -4.10 5.56
N TRP A 56 8.70 -4.33 6.79
CA TRP A 56 7.32 -4.70 7.07
C TRP A 56 6.49 -3.44 7.26
N VAL A 57 5.36 -3.37 6.57
CA VAL A 57 4.32 -2.39 6.83
C VAL A 57 3.23 -3.05 7.65
N LEU A 58 2.92 -2.44 8.79
CA LEU A 58 1.79 -2.81 9.63
C LEU A 58 0.64 -1.85 9.34
N ASP A 59 -0.47 -2.38 8.81
CA ASP A 59 -1.74 -1.66 8.68
C ASP A 59 -2.78 -2.26 9.66
N PRO A 60 -2.90 -1.71 10.88
CA PRO A 60 -3.79 -2.26 11.89
C PRO A 60 -5.27 -1.99 11.61
N PHE A 61 -5.61 -1.16 10.62
CA PHE A 61 -6.98 -0.74 10.37
C PHE A 61 -7.59 -1.42 9.14
N GLY A 62 -6.79 -1.70 8.09
CA GLY A 62 -7.26 -2.39 6.89
C GLY A 62 -8.48 -1.72 6.25
N THR A 63 -8.54 -0.38 6.32
CA THR A 63 -9.70 0.39 5.87
C THR A 63 -9.74 0.59 4.36
N SER A 64 -8.59 0.50 3.70
CA SER A 64 -8.44 0.62 2.25
C SER A 64 -7.89 -0.69 1.66
N PRO A 65 -8.73 -1.46 0.95
CA PRO A 65 -8.31 -2.68 0.25
C PRO A 65 -7.14 -2.42 -0.71
N ARG A 66 -7.24 -1.36 -1.53
CA ARG A 66 -6.22 -0.99 -2.51
C ARG A 66 -4.90 -0.61 -1.85
N LEU A 67 -4.90 0.03 -0.68
CA LEU A 67 -3.68 0.45 -0.01
C LEU A 67 -2.77 -0.75 0.31
N ALA A 68 -3.32 -1.80 0.91
CA ALA A 68 -2.55 -3.00 1.25
C ALA A 68 -1.97 -3.67 -0.01
N VAL A 69 -2.78 -3.76 -1.07
CA VAL A 69 -2.36 -4.35 -2.35
C VAL A 69 -1.31 -3.49 -3.05
N GLU A 70 -1.43 -2.15 -3.03
CA GLU A 70 -0.43 -1.23 -3.57
C GLU A 70 0.94 -1.44 -2.89
N ILE A 71 0.94 -1.50 -1.56
CA ILE A 71 2.16 -1.70 -0.76
C ILE A 71 2.82 -3.04 -1.08
N ALA A 72 2.03 -4.11 -1.17
CA ALA A 72 2.51 -5.43 -1.56
C ALA A 72 3.10 -5.43 -2.99
N ARG A 73 2.40 -4.82 -3.96
CA ARG A 73 2.86 -4.68 -5.36
C ARG A 73 4.11 -3.81 -5.48
N ALA A 74 4.33 -2.88 -4.56
CA ALA A 74 5.55 -2.08 -4.48
C ALA A 74 6.77 -2.88 -3.96
N GLY A 75 6.60 -4.14 -3.57
CA GLY A 75 7.67 -5.05 -3.13
C GLY A 75 7.88 -5.11 -1.61
N TYR A 76 7.01 -4.46 -0.83
CA TYR A 76 7.08 -4.48 0.63
C TYR A 76 6.28 -5.64 1.20
N ARG A 77 6.65 -6.08 2.41
CA ARG A 77 5.83 -7.06 3.16
C ARG A 77 4.76 -6.29 3.92
N VAL A 78 3.50 -6.67 3.78
CA VAL A 78 2.39 -6.02 4.49
C VAL A 78 1.70 -7.02 5.41
N LEU A 79 1.48 -6.60 6.65
CA LEU A 79 0.59 -7.26 7.60
C LEU A 79 -0.58 -6.32 7.86
N VAL A 80 -1.78 -6.74 7.47
CA VAL A 80 -2.99 -5.92 7.53
C VAL A 80 -4.08 -6.61 8.34
N ALA A 81 -4.82 -5.83 9.14
CA ALA A 81 -6.01 -6.32 9.80
C ALA A 81 -7.15 -6.53 8.78
N ALA A 82 -7.79 -7.69 8.81
CA ALA A 82 -8.90 -8.06 7.91
C ALA A 82 -10.18 -8.34 8.70
N ASN A 83 -10.50 -7.47 9.67
CA ASN A 83 -11.65 -7.64 10.58
C ASN A 83 -12.99 -7.26 9.95
N ASN A 84 -13.01 -6.39 8.94
CA ASN A 84 -14.20 -6.06 8.17
C ASN A 84 -14.35 -7.02 6.98
N PRO A 85 -15.39 -7.87 6.92
CA PRO A 85 -15.55 -8.87 5.86
C PRO A 85 -15.72 -8.26 4.48
N VAL A 86 -16.30 -7.06 4.36
CA VAL A 86 -16.43 -6.36 3.07
C VAL A 86 -15.06 -5.91 2.58
N ASN A 87 -14.27 -5.24 3.43
CA ASN A 87 -12.93 -4.80 3.05
C ASN A 87 -12.01 -5.98 2.73
N ARG A 88 -12.12 -7.07 3.50
CA ARG A 88 -11.38 -8.30 3.23
C ARG A 88 -11.72 -8.87 1.85
N PHE A 89 -13.00 -9.00 1.53
CA PHE A 89 -13.43 -9.51 0.22
C PHE A 89 -12.93 -8.63 -0.93
N LEU A 90 -13.05 -7.31 -0.80
CA LEU A 90 -12.52 -6.37 -1.79
C LEU A 90 -10.99 -6.47 -1.93
N MET A 91 -10.27 -6.70 -0.82
CA MET A 91 -8.82 -6.85 -0.85
C MET A 91 -8.40 -8.14 -1.55
N GLU A 92 -9.12 -9.24 -1.32
CA GLU A 92 -8.92 -10.52 -2.02
C GLU A 92 -9.16 -10.35 -3.53
N LEU A 93 -10.24 -9.64 -3.92
CA LEU A 93 -10.52 -9.32 -5.32
C LEU A 93 -9.44 -8.45 -5.98
N GLU A 94 -8.94 -7.43 -5.26
CA GLU A 94 -7.89 -6.55 -5.77
C GLU A 94 -6.53 -7.24 -5.87
N ALA A 95 -6.26 -8.24 -5.02
CA ALA A 95 -4.99 -8.96 -5.01
C ALA A 95 -4.84 -9.90 -6.21
N ASP A 96 -5.95 -10.47 -6.70
CA ASP A 96 -6.02 -11.39 -7.84
C ASP A 96 -7.15 -10.98 -8.82
N PRO A 97 -6.92 -9.94 -9.65
CA PRO A 97 -7.95 -9.26 -10.42
C PRO A 97 -8.42 -9.98 -11.69
#